data_AF-A0AAQ3JNW9-F1
#
_entry.id   AF-A0AAQ3JNW9-F1
#
_cell.length_a   1.000
_cell.length_b   1.000
_cell.length_c   1.000
_cell.angle_alpha   90.00
_cell.angle_beta   90.00
_cell.angle_gamma   90.00
#
_symmetry.space_group_name_H-M   'P 1'
#
loop_
_entity.id
_entity.type
_entity.pdbx_description
1 polymer ?
#
loop_
_entity_poly.entity_id
_entity_poly.type
_entity_poly.pdbx_seq_one_letter_code
_entity_poly.pdbx_strand_id
1 'polypeptide(L)'
;MQLLSVACVSVAAKMEETHVPLLLDLQILDPPFVFEPRTIRRMELLLASALRWRLRSVTPFDFLHLLAASPAVSALPPPSASALLSCAAHIILSTHRVVDFLGYHPSVIAVASFLCAADEIADSSAGDNGDLSSCFDAWVDKEVVNRCRQLLEEYVMDTCPFSRREKTVDRVRIRPEPPKSPVGVLDSAACVSCDTGARSDGHIEPEPHSNKRRRLGEHPCTERVFTGLDGKLL
;
A
#
# COMPACT_ATOMS: atom_id res chain seq x y z
N MET A 1 -3.56 8.94 23.12
CA MET A 1 -3.21 7.77 22.29
C MET A 1 -2.71 8.15 20.90
N GLN A 2 -3.38 9.01 20.12
CA GLN A 2 -3.04 9.27 18.72
C GLN A 2 -1.56 9.65 18.44
N LEU A 3 -0.98 10.62 19.16
CA LEU A 3 0.45 11.01 18.98
C LEU A 3 1.42 9.84 19.22
N LEU A 4 1.13 8.99 20.21
CA LEU A 4 1.90 7.77 20.46
C LEU A 4 1.77 6.80 19.27
N SER A 5 0.56 6.61 18.73
CA SER A 5 0.34 5.75 17.56
C SER A 5 1.12 6.24 16.33
N VAL A 6 1.05 7.54 16.01
CA VAL A 6 1.79 8.14 14.88
C VAL A 6 3.30 7.99 15.09
N ALA A 7 3.79 8.16 16.33
CA ALA A 7 5.20 7.93 16.64
C ALA A 7 5.60 6.44 16.53
N CYS A 8 4.76 5.50 16.97
CA CYS A 8 4.99 4.06 16.80
C CYS A 8 5.08 3.68 15.33
N VAL A 9 4.14 4.13 14.49
CA VAL A 9 4.15 3.88 13.04
C VAL A 9 5.38 4.53 12.40
N SER A 10 5.77 5.75 12.80
CA SER A 10 6.97 6.39 12.27
C SER A 10 8.26 5.69 12.64
N VAL A 11 8.36 5.17 13.88
CA VAL A 11 9.51 4.37 14.30
C VAL A 11 9.54 3.04 13.56
N ALA A 12 8.41 2.34 13.42
CA ALA A 12 8.33 1.10 12.64
C ALA A 12 8.74 1.30 11.18
N ALA A 13 8.21 2.34 10.51
CA ALA A 13 8.60 2.66 9.15
C ALA A 13 10.10 2.97 9.02
N LYS A 14 10.74 3.60 10.01
CA LYS A 14 12.21 3.84 10.02
C LYS A 14 13.04 2.58 10.26
N MET A 15 12.44 1.50 10.78
CA MET A 15 13.11 0.22 11.01
C MET A 15 12.97 -0.72 9.81
N GLU A 16 11.81 -0.75 9.17
CA GLU A 16 11.47 -1.75 8.15
C GLU A 16 11.45 -1.22 6.71
N GLU A 17 11.19 0.08 6.47
CA GLU A 17 11.09 0.63 5.12
C GLU A 17 12.41 1.13 4.55
N THR A 18 12.63 0.86 3.25
CA THR A 18 13.75 1.44 2.49
C THR A 18 13.57 2.93 2.23
N HIS A 19 12.32 3.39 2.10
CA HIS A 19 11.94 4.76 1.79
C HIS A 19 10.90 5.24 2.81
N VAL A 20 11.37 5.83 3.91
CA VAL A 20 10.50 6.25 5.01
C VAL A 20 9.54 7.36 4.56
N PRO A 21 8.21 7.21 4.73
CA PRO A 21 7.22 8.25 4.40
C PRO A 21 7.37 9.49 5.28
N LEU A 22 6.83 10.64 4.82
CA LEU A 22 6.90 11.88 5.59
C LEU A 22 6.02 11.80 6.84
N LEU A 23 6.41 12.54 7.89
CA LEU A 23 5.65 12.59 9.15
C LEU A 23 4.23 13.19 9.01
N LEU A 24 3.95 13.88 7.90
CA LEU A 24 2.61 14.34 7.56
C LEU A 24 1.78 13.19 6.95
N ASP A 25 2.39 12.44 6.04
CA ASP A 25 1.83 11.26 5.34
C ASP A 25 1.61 10.06 6.28
N LEU A 26 2.06 10.12 7.53
CA LEU A 26 1.74 9.12 8.56
C LEU A 26 0.46 9.43 9.35
N GLN A 27 -0.21 10.54 9.03
CA GLN A 27 -1.40 11.03 9.74
C GLN A 27 -2.67 10.92 8.88
N ILE A 28 -2.75 9.94 7.96
CA ILE A 28 -3.82 9.86 6.94
C ILE A 28 -5.19 9.40 7.52
N LEU A 29 -5.23 8.79 8.70
CA LEU A 29 -6.44 8.15 9.23
C LEU A 29 -7.41 9.15 9.91
N ASP A 30 -7.93 10.12 9.14
CA ASP A 30 -8.82 11.23 9.55
C ASP A 30 -8.53 11.75 10.97
N PRO A 31 -7.33 12.31 11.19
CA PRO A 31 -6.82 12.61 12.51
C PRO A 31 -7.63 13.74 13.18
N PRO A 32 -8.15 13.57 14.41
CA PRO A 32 -8.77 14.68 15.15
C PRO A 32 -7.75 15.78 15.49
N PHE A 33 -6.44 15.46 15.47
CA PHE A 33 -5.35 16.40 15.66
C PHE A 33 -4.20 16.10 14.69
N VAL A 34 -3.72 17.12 13.97
CA VAL A 34 -2.48 17.04 13.17
C VAL A 34 -1.32 17.56 14.01
N PHE A 35 -0.28 16.76 14.18
CA PHE A 35 0.89 17.07 15.00
C PHE A 35 2.04 17.61 14.15
N GLU A 36 2.73 18.62 14.68
CA GLU A 36 3.98 19.10 14.08
C GLU A 36 5.05 18.00 14.05
N PRO A 37 5.89 17.94 12.99
CA PRO A 37 7.04 17.04 12.90
C PRO A 37 7.97 17.08 14.13
N ARG A 38 8.12 18.25 14.78
CA ARG A 38 8.92 18.41 16.00
C ARG A 38 8.32 17.67 17.20
N THR A 39 7.00 17.66 17.32
CA THR A 39 6.27 16.96 18.39
C THR A 39 6.33 15.46 18.19
N ILE A 40 6.16 14.98 16.95
CA ILE A 40 6.30 13.56 16.61
C ILE A 40 7.71 13.07 16.94
N ARG A 41 8.77 13.76 16.48
CA ARG A 41 10.18 13.40 16.78
C ARG A 41 10.50 13.36 18.28
N ARG A 42 9.92 14.25 19.09
CA ARG A 42 10.04 14.18 20.55
C ARG A 42 9.40 12.90 21.11
N MET A 43 8.22 12.53 20.59
CA MET A 43 7.54 11.30 20.98
C MET A 43 8.29 10.04 20.52
N GLU A 44 8.90 10.04 19.34
CA GLU A 44 9.78 8.96 18.85
C GLU A 44 10.95 8.71 19.81
N LEU A 45 11.62 9.77 20.28
CA LEU A 45 12.72 9.67 21.24
C LEU A 45 12.27 9.16 22.63
N LEU A 46 11.08 9.57 23.08
CA LEU A 46 10.46 9.06 24.31
C LEU A 46 10.10 7.57 24.17
N LEU A 47 9.55 7.15 23.03
CA LEU A 47 9.24 5.76 22.73
C LEU A 47 10.51 4.90 22.68
N ALA A 48 11.52 5.35 21.93
CA ALA A 48 12.80 4.64 21.80
C ALA A 48 13.51 4.51 23.15
N SER A 49 13.55 5.56 23.97
CA SER A 49 14.15 5.49 25.31
C SER A 49 13.36 4.60 26.27
N ALA A 50 12.02 4.65 26.26
CA ALA A 50 11.18 3.74 27.05
C ALA A 50 11.38 2.26 26.67
N LEU A 51 11.53 1.97 25.38
CA LEU A 51 11.86 0.64 24.84
C LEU A 51 13.36 0.28 24.98
N ARG A 52 14.19 1.13 25.60
CA ARG A 52 15.65 0.98 25.72
C ARG A 52 16.33 0.71 24.37
N TRP A 53 15.87 1.38 23.32
CA TRP A 53 16.29 1.23 21.92
C TRP A 53 16.12 -0.17 21.32
N ARG A 54 15.35 -1.06 21.97
CA ARG A 54 15.02 -2.40 21.46
C ARG A 54 13.86 -2.32 20.46
N LEU A 55 14.10 -1.62 19.35
CA LEU A 55 13.09 -1.32 18.33
C LEU A 55 12.88 -2.46 17.32
N ARG A 56 13.82 -3.40 17.22
CA ARG A 56 13.71 -4.60 16.38
C ARG A 56 12.95 -5.70 17.13
N SER A 57 11.62 -5.65 17.07
CA SER A 57 10.74 -6.73 17.52
C SER A 57 10.61 -7.82 16.45
N VAL A 58 10.56 -9.08 16.86
CA VAL A 58 10.10 -10.16 15.96
C VAL A 58 8.59 -10.02 15.77
N THR A 59 8.15 -10.08 14.52
CA THR A 59 6.75 -9.98 14.08
C THR A 59 6.29 -11.32 13.49
N PRO A 60 4.98 -11.55 13.29
CA PRO A 60 4.53 -12.76 12.61
C PRO A 60 4.97 -12.80 11.12
N PHE A 61 5.24 -11.65 10.50
CA PHE A 61 5.72 -11.56 9.12
C PHE A 61 7.12 -12.17 8.95
N ASP A 62 8.00 -12.08 9.96
CA ASP A 62 9.32 -12.73 9.92
C ASP A 62 9.22 -14.24 9.67
N PHE A 63 8.16 -14.87 10.17
CA PHE A 63 7.91 -16.31 10.01
C PHE A 63 7.21 -16.66 8.68
N LEU A 64 6.59 -15.71 7.98
CA LEU A 64 6.06 -15.97 6.63
C LEU A 64 7.16 -16.36 5.64
N HIS A 65 8.38 -15.83 5.81
CA HIS A 65 9.54 -16.23 5.00
C HIS A 65 9.95 -17.69 5.24
N LEU A 66 9.86 -18.18 6.48
CA LEU A 66 10.09 -19.59 6.80
C LEU A 66 8.97 -20.48 6.26
N LEU A 67 7.72 -20.04 6.37
CA LEU A 67 6.54 -20.74 5.83
C LEU A 67 6.59 -20.84 4.29
N ALA A 68 7.04 -19.77 3.61
CA ALA A 68 7.26 -19.77 2.17
C ALA A 68 8.30 -20.79 1.69
N ALA A 69 9.29 -21.10 2.53
CA ALA A 69 10.31 -22.12 2.26
C ALA A 69 9.90 -23.55 2.68
N SER A 70 8.71 -23.73 3.27
CA SER A 70 8.22 -25.05 3.69
C SER A 70 7.92 -25.96 2.49
N PRO A 71 8.03 -27.29 2.64
CA PRO A 71 7.71 -28.23 1.56
C PRO A 71 6.25 -28.14 1.12
N ALA A 72 5.34 -27.77 2.02
CA ALA A 72 3.94 -27.49 1.73
C ALA A 72 3.78 -26.38 0.68
N VAL A 73 4.42 -25.22 0.88
CA VAL A 73 4.35 -24.10 -0.07
C VAL A 73 5.17 -24.38 -1.33
N SER A 74 6.32 -25.04 -1.20
CA SER A 74 7.18 -25.36 -2.34
C SER A 74 6.59 -26.39 -3.32
N ALA A 75 5.59 -27.18 -2.90
CA ALA A 75 4.84 -28.09 -3.78
C ALA A 75 3.74 -27.38 -4.59
N LEU A 76 3.32 -26.18 -4.17
CA LEU A 76 2.28 -25.40 -4.83
C LEU A 76 2.80 -24.63 -6.04
N PRO A 77 2.02 -24.48 -7.13
CA PRO A 77 2.41 -23.63 -8.24
C PRO A 77 2.56 -22.16 -7.80
N PRO A 78 3.53 -21.39 -8.34
CA PRO A 78 3.87 -20.04 -7.87
C PRO A 78 2.71 -19.05 -7.61
N PRO A 79 1.66 -18.95 -8.47
CA PRO A 79 0.54 -18.04 -8.19
C PRO A 79 -0.33 -18.47 -7.00
N SER A 80 -0.38 -19.77 -6.66
CA SER A 80 -1.12 -20.25 -5.48
C SER A 80 -0.31 -20.05 -4.19
N ALA A 81 1.01 -20.28 -4.24
CA ALA A 81 1.90 -19.99 -3.12
C ALA A 81 1.90 -18.49 -2.74
N SER A 82 1.91 -17.59 -3.73
CA SER A 82 1.82 -16.15 -3.45
C SER A 82 0.44 -15.70 -2.98
N ALA A 83 -0.64 -16.29 -3.48
CA ALA A 83 -2.00 -16.05 -2.97
C ALA A 83 -2.15 -16.49 -1.51
N LEU A 84 -1.63 -17.68 -1.15
CA LEU A 84 -1.62 -18.21 0.21
C LEU A 84 -0.87 -17.31 1.19
N LEU A 85 0.37 -16.92 0.85
CA LEU A 85 1.17 -16.03 1.69
C LEU A 85 0.56 -14.61 1.80
N SER A 86 -0.08 -14.12 0.73
CA SER A 86 -0.80 -12.85 0.73
C SER A 86 -2.04 -12.89 1.63
N CYS A 87 -2.81 -13.97 1.59
CA CYS A 87 -3.95 -14.15 2.49
C CYS A 87 -3.48 -14.29 3.95
N ALA A 88 -2.46 -15.12 4.22
CA ALA A 88 -1.88 -15.24 5.55
C ALA A 88 -1.38 -13.88 6.09
N ALA A 89 -0.74 -13.05 5.26
CA ALA A 89 -0.34 -11.69 5.62
C ALA A 89 -1.55 -10.77 5.93
N HIS A 90 -2.66 -10.89 5.21
CA HIS A 90 -3.89 -10.15 5.47
C HIS A 90 -4.57 -10.57 6.79
N ILE A 91 -4.56 -11.87 7.10
CA ILE A 91 -5.05 -12.41 8.39
C ILE A 91 -4.16 -11.92 9.54
N ILE A 92 -2.82 -12.02 9.40
CA ILE A 92 -1.86 -11.45 10.36
C ILE A 92 -2.13 -9.95 10.59
N LEU A 93 -2.26 -9.16 9.52
CA LEU A 93 -2.57 -7.73 9.65
C LEU A 93 -3.84 -7.54 10.47
N SER A 94 -4.89 -8.31 10.22
CA SER A 94 -6.18 -8.18 10.89
C SER A 94 -6.15 -8.49 12.39
N THR A 95 -5.13 -9.18 12.90
CA THR A 95 -4.95 -9.42 14.35
C THR A 95 -4.82 -8.15 15.18
N HIS A 96 -4.38 -7.02 14.61
CA HIS A 96 -4.26 -5.74 15.34
C HIS A 96 -5.59 -5.24 15.94
N ARG A 97 -6.73 -5.79 15.48
CA ARG A 97 -8.08 -5.42 15.88
C ARG A 97 -8.51 -6.07 17.21
N VAL A 98 -7.81 -7.11 17.67
CA VAL A 98 -8.17 -7.91 18.85
C VAL A 98 -6.96 -7.99 19.78
N VAL A 99 -7.13 -7.50 21.01
CA VAL A 99 -6.02 -7.37 21.98
C VAL A 99 -5.47 -8.72 22.45
N ASP A 100 -6.28 -9.78 22.41
CA ASP A 100 -5.91 -11.11 22.91
C ASP A 100 -4.78 -11.78 22.11
N PHE A 101 -4.56 -11.38 20.85
CA PHE A 101 -3.40 -11.83 20.07
C PHE A 101 -2.06 -11.40 20.68
N LEU A 102 -2.02 -10.37 21.54
CA LEU A 102 -0.81 -10.00 22.30
C LEU A 102 -0.37 -11.09 23.30
N GLY A 103 -1.26 -12.03 23.65
CA GLY A 103 -0.93 -13.19 24.48
C GLY A 103 -0.22 -14.33 23.73
N TYR A 104 -0.13 -14.27 22.40
CA TYR A 104 0.45 -15.33 21.57
C TYR A 104 1.83 -14.95 21.04
N HIS A 105 2.70 -15.95 20.90
CA HIS A 105 4.02 -15.75 20.31
C HIS A 105 3.89 -15.49 18.79
N PRO A 106 4.71 -14.60 18.18
CA PRO A 106 4.57 -14.26 16.76
C PRO A 106 4.63 -15.46 15.79
N SER A 107 5.37 -16.53 16.13
CA SER A 107 5.37 -17.77 15.34
C SER A 107 4.03 -18.51 15.36
N VAL A 108 3.31 -18.50 16.50
CA VAL A 108 1.98 -19.09 16.62
C VAL A 108 1.01 -18.33 15.72
N ILE A 109 1.02 -17.01 15.78
CA ILE A 109 0.14 -16.15 14.98
C ILE A 109 0.38 -16.39 13.49
N ALA A 110 1.64 -16.50 13.07
CA ALA A 110 2.02 -16.78 11.69
C ALA A 110 1.53 -18.15 11.21
N VAL A 111 1.77 -19.22 11.98
CA VAL A 111 1.32 -20.58 11.63
C VAL A 111 -0.21 -20.68 11.63
N ALA A 112 -0.90 -20.13 12.64
CA ALA A 112 -2.36 -20.13 12.70
C ALA A 112 -2.98 -19.39 11.50
N SER A 113 -2.44 -18.20 11.16
CA SER A 113 -2.88 -17.40 10.02
C SER A 113 -2.62 -18.10 8.67
N PHE A 114 -1.50 -18.83 8.56
CA PHE A 114 -1.17 -19.63 7.39
C PHE A 114 -2.11 -20.82 7.21
N LEU A 115 -2.48 -21.51 8.30
CA LEU A 115 -3.45 -22.60 8.26
C LEU A 115 -4.85 -22.07 7.87
N CYS A 116 -5.33 -20.99 8.49
CA CYS A 116 -6.60 -20.35 8.08
C CYS A 116 -6.61 -19.94 6.59
N ALA A 117 -5.50 -19.42 6.07
CA ALA A 117 -5.37 -19.06 4.66
C ALA A 117 -5.33 -20.28 3.72
N ALA A 118 -4.78 -21.42 4.17
CA ALA A 118 -4.79 -22.66 3.42
C ALA A 118 -6.20 -23.28 3.38
N ASP A 119 -6.92 -23.23 4.50
CA ASP A 119 -8.31 -23.68 4.62
C ASP A 119 -9.22 -22.84 3.69
N GLU A 120 -9.11 -21.50 3.65
CA GLU A 120 -9.86 -20.65 2.69
C GLU A 120 -9.61 -21.01 1.21
N ILE A 121 -8.37 -21.36 0.85
CA ILE A 121 -8.01 -21.69 -0.53
C ILE A 121 -8.48 -23.11 -0.90
N ALA A 122 -8.47 -24.05 0.05
CA ALA A 122 -8.99 -25.40 -0.14
C ALA A 122 -10.53 -25.44 -0.23
N ASP A 123 -11.25 -24.61 0.53
CA ASP A 123 -12.70 -24.45 0.35
C ASP A 123 -13.06 -23.99 -1.07
N SER A 124 -12.16 -23.27 -1.75
CA SER A 124 -12.31 -22.86 -3.15
C SER A 124 -11.82 -23.91 -4.19
N SER A 125 -11.16 -24.98 -3.75
CA SER A 125 -10.56 -26.00 -4.64
C SER A 125 -10.57 -27.39 -4.00
N ALA A 126 -11.39 -28.29 -4.55
CA ALA A 126 -11.70 -29.62 -4.00
C ALA A 126 -10.52 -30.63 -4.02
N GLY A 127 -9.43 -30.31 -3.32
CA GLY A 127 -8.25 -31.12 -3.08
C GLY A 127 -8.17 -31.62 -1.64
N ASP A 128 -7.49 -32.74 -1.45
CA ASP A 128 -7.25 -33.34 -0.13
C ASP A 128 -6.11 -32.58 0.59
N ASN A 129 -6.47 -31.79 1.61
CA ASN A 129 -5.49 -31.09 2.45
C ASN A 129 -4.79 -32.10 3.39
N GLY A 130 -3.59 -32.55 3.00
CA GLY A 130 -2.70 -33.24 3.94
C GLY A 130 -2.39 -32.37 5.17
N ASP A 131 -2.14 -32.98 6.34
CA ASP A 131 -2.03 -32.24 7.63
C ASP A 131 -0.84 -31.27 7.66
N LEU A 132 -1.08 -30.05 7.17
CA LEU A 132 -0.13 -28.93 7.14
C LEU A 132 0.38 -28.57 8.54
N SER A 133 -0.39 -28.84 9.60
CA SER A 133 0.05 -28.61 10.98
C SER A 133 1.31 -29.40 11.31
N SER A 134 1.42 -30.64 10.80
CA SER A 134 2.55 -31.54 11.11
C SER A 134 3.92 -31.00 10.64
N CYS A 135 3.94 -30.11 9.66
CA CYS A 135 5.17 -29.43 9.22
C CYS A 135 5.72 -28.44 10.27
N PHE A 136 4.92 -28.07 11.28
CA PHE A 136 5.24 -26.97 12.20
C PHE A 136 5.34 -27.39 13.68
N ASP A 137 4.98 -28.63 14.02
CA ASP A 137 5.08 -29.20 15.38
C ASP A 137 6.49 -29.12 16.00
N ALA A 138 7.54 -29.00 15.17
CA ALA A 138 8.93 -28.87 15.63
C ALA A 138 9.29 -27.49 16.24
N TRP A 139 8.47 -26.45 16.01
CA TRP A 139 8.74 -25.07 16.45
C TRP A 139 7.53 -24.37 17.08
N VAL A 140 6.34 -24.97 17.03
CA VAL A 140 5.13 -24.43 17.67
C VAL A 140 4.28 -25.56 18.27
N ASP A 141 3.70 -25.30 19.44
CA ASP A 141 2.76 -26.21 20.11
C ASP A 141 1.39 -26.20 19.40
N LYS A 142 0.94 -27.38 18.94
CA LYS A 142 -0.30 -27.59 18.18
C LYS A 142 -1.57 -27.13 18.93
N GLU A 143 -1.61 -27.26 20.24
CA GLU A 143 -2.75 -26.82 21.06
C GLU A 143 -2.76 -25.29 21.24
N VAL A 144 -1.58 -24.66 21.30
CA VAL A 144 -1.47 -23.19 21.28
C VAL A 144 -1.85 -22.63 19.90
N VAL A 145 -1.46 -23.30 18.81
CA VAL A 145 -1.89 -22.95 17.44
C VAL A 145 -3.40 -23.06 17.28
N ASN A 146 -4.02 -24.16 17.73
CA ASN A 146 -5.46 -24.36 17.61
C ASN A 146 -6.26 -23.28 18.34
N ARG A 147 -5.86 -22.89 19.57
CA ARG A 147 -6.51 -21.78 20.30
C ARG A 147 -6.32 -20.43 19.62
N CYS A 148 -5.15 -20.17 19.03
CA CYS A 148 -4.92 -18.96 18.23
C CYS A 148 -5.79 -18.95 16.96
N ARG A 149 -5.95 -20.11 16.30
CA ARG A 149 -6.80 -20.27 15.11
C ARG A 149 -8.28 -20.05 15.40
N GLN A 150 -8.80 -20.60 16.50
CA GLN A 150 -10.19 -20.36 16.93
C GLN A 150 -10.48 -18.86 17.11
N LEU A 151 -9.54 -18.09 17.69
CA LEU A 151 -9.69 -16.63 17.80
C LEU A 151 -9.60 -15.89 16.45
N LEU A 152 -8.84 -16.41 15.48
CA LEU A 152 -8.86 -15.87 14.10
C LEU A 152 -10.22 -16.12 13.44
N GLU A 153 -10.74 -17.34 13.55
CA GLU A 153 -12.05 -17.72 13.03
C GLU A 153 -13.19 -16.90 13.65
N GLU A 154 -13.16 -16.68 14.96
CA GLU A 154 -14.20 -15.92 15.69
C GLU A 154 -14.19 -14.41 15.39
N TYR A 155 -13.02 -13.78 15.22
CA TYR A 155 -12.89 -12.31 15.17
C TYR A 155 -12.33 -11.71 13.89
N VAL A 156 -11.71 -12.50 12.99
CA VAL A 156 -10.93 -11.99 11.86
C VAL A 156 -11.52 -12.36 10.49
N MET A 157 -12.04 -13.59 10.32
CA MET A 157 -12.34 -14.17 8.99
C MET A 157 -13.48 -13.46 8.21
N ASP A 158 -14.33 -12.66 8.87
CA ASP A 158 -15.29 -11.77 8.19
C ASP A 158 -14.63 -10.67 7.31
N THR A 159 -13.31 -10.47 7.43
CA THR A 159 -12.58 -9.35 6.81
C THR A 159 -11.91 -9.69 5.48
N CYS A 160 -11.70 -10.97 5.15
CA CYS A 160 -10.91 -11.36 3.97
C CYS A 160 -11.59 -11.02 2.63
N PRO A 161 -10.88 -10.41 1.66
CA PRO A 161 -11.47 -10.00 0.38
C PRO A 161 -11.73 -11.17 -0.59
N PHE A 162 -11.05 -12.33 -0.41
CA PHE A 162 -11.24 -13.51 -1.27
C PHE A 162 -12.65 -14.09 -1.14
N SER A 163 -13.13 -14.29 0.09
CA SER A 163 -14.46 -14.80 0.44
C SER A 163 -15.64 -13.93 -0.07
N ARG A 164 -15.36 -12.69 -0.51
CA ARG A 164 -16.35 -11.76 -1.07
C ARG A 164 -16.61 -11.96 -2.57
N ARG A 165 -15.79 -12.77 -3.28
CA ARG A 165 -15.88 -12.90 -4.74
C ARG A 165 -16.94 -13.89 -5.26
N GLU A 166 -17.42 -14.80 -4.41
CA GLU A 166 -18.49 -15.76 -4.79
C GLU A 166 -19.87 -15.45 -4.19
N LYS A 167 -19.95 -14.69 -3.09
CA LYS A 167 -21.23 -14.34 -2.43
C LYS A 167 -21.96 -13.13 -3.07
N THR A 168 -21.61 -12.75 -4.30
CA THR A 168 -22.30 -11.69 -5.07
C THR A 168 -23.14 -12.24 -6.22
N VAL A 169 -23.89 -13.33 -6.00
CA VAL A 169 -24.93 -13.82 -6.93
C VAL A 169 -26.28 -14.07 -6.23
N ASP A 170 -26.64 -13.28 -5.21
CA ASP A 170 -28.03 -12.84 -5.07
C ASP A 170 -28.14 -11.58 -4.19
N ARG A 171 -28.49 -10.43 -4.80
CA ARG A 171 -29.55 -9.49 -4.35
C ARG A 171 -29.45 -8.09 -5.00
N VAL A 172 -30.62 -7.63 -5.46
CA VAL A 172 -30.97 -6.28 -5.94
C VAL A 172 -30.23 -5.74 -7.17
N ARG A 173 -30.88 -5.88 -8.33
CA ARG A 173 -30.66 -4.97 -9.48
C ARG A 173 -31.15 -3.56 -9.12
N ILE A 174 -30.25 -2.67 -8.71
CA ILE A 174 -30.51 -1.21 -8.79
C ILE A 174 -29.96 -0.72 -10.13
N ARG A 175 -30.86 -0.29 -11.01
CA ARG A 175 -30.53 0.37 -12.28
C ARG A 175 -29.99 1.79 -11.97
N PRO A 176 -28.80 2.19 -12.45
CA PRO A 176 -28.36 3.57 -12.31
C PRO A 176 -29.27 4.52 -13.12
N GLU A 177 -29.82 5.56 -12.48
CA GLU A 177 -30.31 6.73 -13.20
C GLU A 177 -29.11 7.51 -13.79
N PRO A 178 -29.23 8.10 -14.99
CA PRO A 178 -28.21 9.02 -15.50
C PRO A 178 -28.18 10.32 -14.69
N PRO A 179 -27.00 10.95 -14.50
CA PRO A 179 -26.88 12.20 -13.76
C PRO A 179 -27.63 13.33 -14.48
N LYS A 180 -28.51 14.02 -13.73
CA LYS A 180 -29.30 15.15 -14.22
C LYS A 180 -28.42 16.40 -14.27
N SER A 181 -27.98 16.78 -15.46
CA SER A 181 -27.23 18.03 -15.69
C SER A 181 -28.12 19.25 -15.37
N PRO A 182 -27.59 20.33 -14.76
CA PRO A 182 -28.43 21.43 -14.27
C PRO A 182 -29.05 22.25 -15.42
N VAL A 183 -30.35 22.49 -15.29
CA VAL A 183 -31.14 23.29 -16.24
C VAL A 183 -30.84 24.78 -16.04
N GLY A 184 -30.06 25.36 -16.95
CA GLY A 184 -29.90 26.81 -17.08
C GLY A 184 -31.04 27.41 -17.91
N VAL A 185 -32.08 27.92 -17.26
CA VAL A 185 -33.14 28.70 -17.92
C VAL A 185 -32.67 30.13 -18.13
N LEU A 186 -32.66 30.60 -19.37
CA LEU A 186 -32.96 31.99 -19.76
C LEU A 186 -33.38 31.97 -21.23
N ASP A 187 -34.56 32.51 -21.52
CA ASP A 187 -35.22 32.41 -22.83
C ASP A 187 -35.49 33.80 -23.42
N SER A 188 -35.48 33.88 -24.75
CA SER A 188 -36.16 34.88 -25.59
C SER A 188 -35.74 36.36 -25.54
N ALA A 189 -34.95 36.76 -26.55
CA ALA A 189 -35.26 37.89 -27.45
C ALA A 189 -34.48 37.67 -28.78
N ALA A 190 -35.11 37.38 -29.92
CA ALA A 190 -35.95 38.23 -30.75
C ALA A 190 -35.18 39.27 -31.62
N CYS A 191 -35.12 38.95 -32.91
CA CYS A 191 -35.21 39.86 -34.07
C CYS A 191 -33.98 40.66 -34.59
N VAL A 192 -33.66 40.38 -35.87
CA VAL A 192 -33.57 41.33 -37.00
C VAL A 192 -32.70 42.59 -36.84
N SER A 193 -31.56 42.64 -37.55
CA SER A 193 -31.49 43.30 -38.87
C SER A 193 -30.12 43.13 -39.53
N CYS A 194 -30.08 43.03 -40.85
CA CYS A 194 -28.87 43.32 -41.64
C CYS A 194 -28.70 44.85 -41.74
N ASP A 195 -27.47 45.32 -41.98
CA ASP A 195 -27.29 46.29 -43.07
C ASP A 195 -25.88 46.22 -43.69
N THR A 196 -25.71 46.88 -44.84
CA THR A 196 -24.81 46.45 -45.91
C THR A 196 -23.78 47.52 -46.31
N GLY A 197 -22.53 47.09 -46.54
CA GLY A 197 -21.66 47.68 -47.57
C GLY A 197 -20.20 47.94 -47.18
N ALA A 198 -19.25 48.06 -48.13
CA ALA A 198 -19.22 47.55 -49.51
C ALA A 198 -17.81 47.76 -50.12
N ARG A 199 -17.18 46.69 -50.66
CA ARG A 199 -16.09 46.71 -51.68
C ARG A 199 -14.74 47.34 -51.23
N SER A 200 -13.55 47.02 -51.75
CA SER A 200 -12.99 46.00 -52.70
C SER A 200 -11.43 46.13 -52.63
N ASP A 201 -10.53 45.29 -53.15
CA ASP A 201 -10.56 44.07 -53.99
C ASP A 201 -9.24 43.25 -53.79
N GLY A 202 -8.89 42.29 -54.68
CA GLY A 202 -7.48 41.97 -54.97
C GLY A 202 -6.89 40.58 -54.65
N HIS A 203 -7.31 39.55 -55.39
CA HIS A 203 -6.56 38.36 -55.88
C HIS A 203 -5.17 37.88 -55.33
N ILE A 204 -5.15 36.59 -54.89
CA ILE A 204 -4.24 35.44 -55.26
C ILE A 204 -2.74 35.31 -54.82
N GLU A 205 -2.44 34.16 -54.16
CA GLU A 205 -1.18 33.36 -54.04
C GLU A 205 0.11 33.95 -53.37
N PRO A 206 1.11 33.15 -52.90
CA PRO A 206 1.32 31.70 -53.13
C PRO A 206 1.66 30.75 -51.93
N GLU A 207 1.66 29.46 -52.28
CA GLU A 207 2.29 28.20 -51.75
C GLU A 207 3.77 28.28 -51.17
N PRO A 208 4.41 27.18 -50.67
CA PRO A 208 5.18 27.22 -49.41
C PRO A 208 6.61 26.57 -49.47
N HIS A 209 7.09 26.04 -48.31
CA HIS A 209 8.12 25.00 -48.08
C HIS A 209 9.54 25.34 -47.55
N SER A 210 10.07 24.32 -46.83
CA SER A 210 11.49 23.95 -46.67
C SER A 210 12.26 24.58 -45.48
N ASN A 211 13.25 23.97 -44.81
CA ASN A 211 14.00 22.72 -45.04
C ASN A 211 14.60 22.12 -43.72
N LYS A 212 14.97 20.82 -43.71
CA LYS A 212 15.79 20.14 -42.66
C LYS A 212 17.24 19.94 -43.15
N ARG A 213 18.27 20.18 -42.31
CA ARG A 213 19.57 19.44 -42.38
C ARG A 213 20.38 19.43 -41.07
N ARG A 214 21.53 18.72 -41.06
CA ARG A 214 22.13 18.01 -39.90
C ARG A 214 23.48 18.56 -39.37
N ARG A 215 23.71 18.25 -38.08
CA ARG A 215 24.96 18.11 -37.26
C ARG A 215 26.36 18.15 -37.92
N LEU A 216 27.29 18.91 -37.31
CA LEU A 216 28.57 18.52 -36.63
C LEU A 216 29.17 19.82 -35.98
N GLY A 217 30.22 19.86 -35.12
CA GLY A 217 31.01 18.84 -34.40
C GLY A 217 32.12 19.49 -33.50
N GLU A 218 32.57 18.75 -32.47
CA GLU A 218 33.86 18.79 -31.69
C GLU A 218 34.60 20.12 -31.29
N HIS A 219 34.69 20.35 -29.96
CA HIS A 219 35.87 20.70 -29.08
C HIS A 219 36.99 21.70 -29.52
N PRO A 220 37.74 22.38 -28.59
CA PRO A 220 38.12 21.94 -27.23
C PRO A 220 38.11 22.99 -26.08
N CYS A 221 38.65 22.58 -24.93
CA CYS A 221 38.64 23.22 -23.61
C CYS A 221 39.44 24.53 -23.47
N THR A 222 39.16 25.27 -22.39
CA THR A 222 40.21 25.86 -21.54
C THR A 222 39.71 26.06 -20.11
N GLU A 223 40.50 25.61 -19.14
CA GLU A 223 40.29 25.90 -17.72
C GLU A 223 40.71 27.33 -17.37
N ARG A 224 40.17 27.87 -16.26
CA ARG A 224 40.94 28.71 -15.33
C ARG A 224 40.30 28.69 -13.94
N VAL A 225 40.88 27.88 -13.05
CA VAL A 225 40.67 27.95 -11.60
C VAL A 225 41.36 29.21 -11.08
N PHE A 226 40.68 29.94 -10.17
CA PHE A 226 41.30 31.03 -9.41
C PHE A 226 41.82 30.52 -8.06
N THR A 227 42.96 31.06 -7.62
CA THR A 227 43.80 30.59 -6.51
C THR A 227 43.60 31.39 -5.21
N GLY A 228 43.95 30.77 -4.06
CA GLY A 228 44.03 31.40 -2.73
C GLY A 228 43.49 30.47 -1.63
N LEU A 229 44.28 29.69 -0.88
CA LEU A 229 45.17 30.08 0.25
C LEU A 229 44.37 30.66 1.45
N ASP A 230 44.51 30.23 2.71
CA ASP A 230 45.50 29.33 3.34
C ASP A 230 45.00 28.73 4.68
N GLY A 231 45.50 27.54 5.04
CA GLY A 231 45.88 27.11 6.40
C GLY A 231 44.79 26.87 7.48
N LYS A 232 45.01 26.01 8.49
CA LYS A 232 46.14 25.09 8.79
C LYS A 232 45.66 24.02 9.80
N LEU A 233 46.23 22.81 9.76
CA LEU A 233 45.98 21.78 10.78
C LEU A 233 46.55 22.17 12.15
N LEU A 234 45.84 21.74 13.20
CA LEU A 234 46.38 20.99 14.33
C LEU A 234 45.42 19.83 14.65
#